data_AF-A0A958JXY7-F1
#
_entry.id   AF-A0A958JXY7-F1
#
_cell.length_a   1.000
_cell.length_b   1.000
_cell.length_c   1.000
_cell.angle_alpha   90.00
_cell.angle_beta   90.00
_cell.angle_gamma   90.00
#
_symmetry.space_group_name_H-M   'P 1'
#
loop_
_entity.id
_entity.type
_entity.pdbx_description
1 polymer ?
#
loop_
_entity_poly.entity_id
_entity_poly.type
_entity_poly.pdbx_seq_one_letter_code
_entity_poly.pdbx_strand_id
1 'polypeptide(L)'
;MSASVVLFLVILLVAFLLFTTELFPLEISALSILVILVLFEIITPQDAFECFGNESIILIGSLFVLAGGLKRTGLISGLESHLLRVSKGSKSLSFLLVLLLVAFFSAFVSNTATLAISIPIVVSIAQRFGDSPRQWLLPVGFASLLGGMNTLIGTSTNIIISGMLPEYGLEPFSLFTTSTVGFPILICG
;
A
#
# COMPACT_ATOMS: atom_id res chain seq x y z
N MET A 1 -12.61 -30.80 16.54
CA MET A 1 -12.68 -29.33 16.34
C MET A 1 -13.94 -28.84 17.04
N SER A 2 -13.89 -27.75 17.80
CA SER A 2 -15.12 -27.20 18.42
C SER A 2 -16.07 -26.69 17.32
N ALA A 3 -17.37 -26.72 17.57
CA ALA A 3 -18.38 -26.25 16.61
C ALA A 3 -18.15 -24.79 16.17
N SER A 4 -17.63 -23.96 17.09
CA SER A 4 -17.24 -22.57 16.82
C SER A 4 -16.12 -22.44 15.77
N VAL A 5 -15.12 -23.33 15.80
CA VAL A 5 -14.02 -23.31 14.82
C VAL A 5 -14.52 -23.71 13.43
N VAL A 6 -15.42 -24.70 13.34
CA VAL A 6 -16.00 -25.11 12.04
C VAL A 6 -16.84 -23.98 11.45
N LEU A 7 -17.66 -23.32 12.26
CA LEU A 7 -18.47 -22.18 11.82
C LEU A 7 -17.61 -21.02 11.32
N PHE A 8 -16.55 -20.68 12.05
CA PHE A 8 -15.60 -19.65 11.63
C PHE A 8 -14.93 -19.99 10.28
N LEU A 9 -14.50 -21.24 10.10
CA LEU A 9 -13.89 -21.69 8.84
C LEU A 9 -14.87 -21.63 7.65
N VAL A 10 -16.14 -21.93 7.87
CA VAL A 10 -17.18 -21.79 6.84
C VAL A 10 -17.36 -20.31 6.46
N ILE A 11 -17.44 -19.42 7.45
CA ILE A 11 -17.57 -17.98 7.19
C ILE A 11 -16.35 -17.45 6.44
N LEU A 12 -15.14 -17.90 6.82
CA LEU A 12 -13.90 -17.55 6.12
C LEU A 12 -13.92 -18.01 4.66
N LEU A 13 -14.39 -19.23 4.39
CA LEU A 13 -14.53 -19.75 3.03
C LEU A 13 -15.53 -18.92 2.20
N VAL A 14 -16.67 -18.57 2.80
CA VAL A 14 -17.69 -17.71 2.17
C VAL A 14 -17.11 -16.33 1.86
N ALA A 15 -16.38 -15.74 2.80
CA ALA A 15 -15.70 -14.46 2.63
C ALA A 15 -14.72 -14.49 1.45
N PHE A 16 -13.89 -15.53 1.40
CA PHE A 16 -12.93 -15.74 0.33
C PHE A 16 -13.60 -15.86 -1.05
N LEU A 17 -14.70 -16.62 -1.14
CA LEU A 17 -15.47 -16.77 -2.37
C LEU A 17 -16.11 -15.45 -2.80
N LEU A 18 -16.73 -14.71 -1.87
CA LEU A 18 -17.32 -13.40 -2.16
C LEU A 18 -16.29 -12.40 -2.69
N PHE A 19 -15.11 -12.34 -2.07
CA PHE A 19 -14.05 -11.42 -2.50
C PHE A 19 -13.42 -11.82 -3.84
N THR A 20 -13.28 -13.12 -4.11
CA THR A 20 -12.67 -13.59 -5.36
C THR A 20 -13.64 -13.50 -6.55
N THR A 21 -14.93 -13.74 -6.30
CA THR A 21 -15.95 -13.69 -7.36
C THR A 21 -16.47 -12.29 -7.64
N GLU A 22 -16.21 -11.33 -6.73
CA GLU A 22 -16.65 -9.93 -6.81
C GLU A 22 -18.14 -9.78 -7.19
N LEU A 23 -18.99 -10.75 -6.79
CA LEU A 23 -20.43 -10.76 -7.12
C LEU A 23 -21.17 -9.55 -6.56
N PHE A 24 -20.70 -9.04 -5.42
CA PHE A 24 -21.14 -7.80 -4.81
C PHE A 24 -19.93 -6.87 -4.63
N PRO A 25 -20.15 -5.53 -4.58
CA PRO A 25 -19.12 -4.59 -4.16
C PRO A 25 -18.41 -5.08 -2.89
N LEU A 26 -17.09 -4.97 -2.87
CA LEU A 26 -16.25 -5.50 -1.79
C LEU A 26 -16.65 -4.93 -0.43
N GLU A 27 -17.11 -3.68 -0.40
CA GLU A 27 -17.57 -2.99 0.80
C GLU A 27 -18.82 -3.66 1.38
N ILE A 28 -19.78 -4.00 0.53
CA ILE A 28 -21.02 -4.69 0.92
C ILE A 28 -20.69 -6.10 1.41
N SER A 29 -19.82 -6.80 0.70
CA SER A 29 -19.38 -8.15 1.09
C SER A 29 -18.70 -8.14 2.47
N ALA A 30 -17.74 -7.23 2.67
CA ALA A 30 -16.99 -7.10 3.92
C ALA A 30 -17.89 -6.74 5.11
N LEU A 31 -18.78 -5.76 4.95
CA LEU A 31 -19.74 -5.39 6.01
C LEU A 31 -20.72 -6.53 6.31
N SER A 32 -21.17 -7.27 5.30
CA SER A 32 -22.06 -8.43 5.50
C SER A 32 -21.39 -9.53 6.32
N ILE A 33 -20.12 -9.84 6.02
CA ILE A 33 -19.33 -10.82 6.78
C ILE A 33 -19.14 -10.35 8.22
N LEU A 34 -18.84 -9.07 8.44
CA LEU A 34 -18.70 -8.50 9.78
C LEU A 34 -19.98 -8.65 10.60
N VAL A 35 -21.15 -8.35 10.00
CA VAL A 35 -22.46 -8.53 10.64
C VAL A 35 -22.71 -10.00 10.97
N ILE A 36 -22.41 -10.92 10.05
CA ILE A 36 -22.54 -12.37 10.28
C ILE A 36 -21.68 -12.80 11.47
N LEU A 37 -20.42 -12.36 11.56
CA LEU A 37 -19.52 -12.70 12.67
C LEU A 37 -20.07 -12.25 14.03
N VAL A 38 -20.68 -11.06 14.09
CA VAL A 38 -21.32 -10.54 15.31
C VAL A 38 -22.61 -11.31 15.64
N LEU A 39 -23.44 -11.61 14.64
CA LEU A 39 -24.70 -12.35 14.83
C LEU A 39 -24.49 -13.78 15.33
N PHE A 40 -23.40 -14.41 14.92
CA PHE A 40 -23.02 -15.74 15.41
C PHE A 40 -22.18 -15.71 16.69
N GLU A 41 -22.04 -14.54 17.31
CA GLU A 41 -21.28 -14.33 18.55
C GLU A 41 -19.83 -14.84 18.48
N ILE A 42 -19.25 -14.84 17.27
CA ILE A 42 -17.84 -15.21 17.05
C ILE A 42 -16.93 -14.07 17.51
N ILE A 43 -17.38 -12.84 17.31
CA ILE A 43 -16.75 -11.61 17.80
C ILE A 43 -17.81 -10.76 18.51
N THR A 44 -17.38 -9.92 19.46
CA THR A 44 -18.28 -8.97 20.10
C THR A 44 -18.55 -7.75 19.19
N PRO A 45 -19.65 -7.01 19.41
CA PRO A 45 -19.85 -5.74 18.72
C PRO A 45 -18.70 -4.75 18.94
N GLN A 46 -18.10 -4.75 20.13
CA GLN A 46 -16.92 -3.92 20.42
C GLN A 46 -15.75 -4.28 19.50
N ASP A 47 -15.40 -5.57 19.39
CA ASP A 47 -14.30 -6.04 18.51
C ASP A 47 -14.52 -5.64 17.05
N ALA A 48 -15.78 -5.68 16.59
CA ALA A 48 -16.15 -5.24 15.25
C ALA A 48 -15.90 -3.74 15.02
N PHE A 49 -16.10 -2.90 16.04
CA PHE A 49 -15.83 -1.46 15.96
C PHE A 49 -14.35 -1.09 16.16
N GLU A 50 -13.59 -1.88 16.93
CA GLU A 50 -12.15 -1.66 17.14
C GLU A 50 -11.38 -1.64 15.81
N CYS A 51 -11.78 -2.47 14.85
CA CYS A 51 -11.19 -2.46 13.51
C CYS A 51 -11.28 -1.10 12.80
N PHE A 52 -12.33 -0.30 13.04
CA PHE A 52 -12.49 1.03 12.46
C PHE A 52 -11.60 2.10 13.11
N GLY A 53 -11.14 1.85 14.35
CA GLY A 53 -10.20 2.71 15.07
C GLY A 53 -8.74 2.45 14.70
N ASN A 54 -8.47 1.54 13.77
CA ASN A 54 -7.11 1.18 13.39
C ASN A 54 -6.38 2.37 12.75
N GLU A 55 -5.12 2.59 13.17
CA GLU A 55 -4.24 3.65 12.66
C GLU A 55 -4.13 3.62 11.13
N SER A 56 -4.19 2.44 10.52
CA SER A 56 -4.15 2.26 9.06
C SER A 56 -5.31 2.95 8.33
N ILE A 57 -6.52 2.94 8.91
CA ILE A 57 -7.70 3.59 8.31
C ILE A 57 -7.53 5.11 8.34
N ILE A 58 -7.07 5.63 9.48
CA ILE A 58 -6.79 7.07 9.65
C ILE A 58 -5.69 7.51 8.68
N LEU A 59 -4.65 6.70 8.51
CA LEU A 59 -3.57 6.96 7.56
C LEU A 59 -4.11 7.02 6.13
N ILE A 60 -4.86 6.01 5.68
CA ILE A 60 -5.45 5.97 4.33
C ILE A 60 -6.36 7.18 4.10
N GLY A 61 -7.24 7.50 5.04
CA GLY A 61 -8.10 8.68 4.97
C GLY A 61 -7.30 9.99 4.87
N SER A 62 -6.25 10.13 5.67
CA SER A 62 -5.36 11.29 5.66
C SER A 62 -4.61 11.45 4.33
N LEU A 63 -4.23 10.34 3.70
CA LEU A 63 -3.60 10.34 2.38
C LEU A 63 -4.54 10.84 1.29
N PHE A 64 -5.83 10.47 1.34
CA PHE A 64 -6.84 11.03 0.42
C PHE A 64 -7.03 12.54 0.61
N VAL A 65 -7.06 13.01 1.86
CA VAL A 65 -7.14 14.45 2.17
C VAL A 65 -5.88 15.17 1.67
N LEU A 66 -4.69 14.62 1.92
CA LEU A 66 -3.42 15.17 1.46
C LEU A 66 -3.36 15.22 -0.07
N ALA A 67 -3.74 14.15 -0.76
CA ALA A 67 -3.81 14.12 -2.23
C ALA A 67 -4.76 15.19 -2.78
N GLY A 68 -5.93 15.38 -2.14
CA GLY A 68 -6.85 16.46 -2.46
C GLY A 68 -6.25 17.85 -2.23
N GLY A 69 -5.51 18.03 -1.14
CA GLY A 69 -4.76 19.26 -0.83
C GLY A 69 -3.68 19.57 -1.87
N LEU A 70 -2.85 18.59 -2.22
CA LEU A 70 -1.81 18.72 -3.25
C LEU A 70 -2.38 19.08 -4.62
N LYS A 71 -3.55 18.54 -4.96
CA LYS A 71 -4.26 18.88 -6.21
C LYS A 71 -4.74 20.34 -6.19
N ARG A 72 -5.30 20.81 -5.07
CA ARG A 72 -5.79 22.19 -4.94
C ARG A 72 -4.69 23.23 -4.92
N THR A 73 -3.51 22.92 -4.37
CA THR A 73 -2.37 23.85 -4.33
C THR A 73 -1.65 23.97 -5.68
N GLY A 74 -1.98 23.12 -6.67
CA GLY A 74 -1.29 23.07 -7.95
C GLY A 74 0.10 22.43 -7.86
N LEU A 75 0.48 21.85 -6.71
CA LEU A 75 1.77 21.20 -6.53
C LEU A 75 1.93 20.02 -7.50
N ILE A 76 0.84 19.29 -7.77
CA ILE A 76 0.83 18.16 -8.72
C ILE A 76 1.24 18.63 -10.12
N SER A 77 0.64 19.71 -10.61
CA SER A 77 0.99 20.31 -11.91
C SER A 77 2.42 20.86 -11.93
N GLY A 78 2.88 21.41 -10.81
CA GLY A 78 4.25 21.89 -10.63
C GLY A 78 5.28 20.76 -10.72
N LEU A 79 5.07 19.67 -9.97
CA LEU A 79 5.91 18.47 -9.97
C LEU A 79 5.94 17.80 -11.34
N GLU A 80 4.77 17.66 -11.97
CA GLU A 80 4.66 17.17 -13.34
C GLU A 80 5.54 18.00 -14.29
N SER A 81 5.37 19.33 -14.29
CA SER A 81 6.14 20.22 -15.17
C SER A 81 7.65 20.17 -14.92
N HIS A 82 8.05 20.03 -13.65
CA HIS A 82 9.44 19.90 -13.26
C HIS A 82 10.03 18.58 -13.75
N LEU A 83 9.31 17.48 -13.54
CA LEU A 83 9.71 16.14 -14.00
C LEU A 83 9.85 16.08 -15.52
N LEU A 84 8.94 16.73 -16.25
CA LEU A 84 8.99 16.81 -17.72
C LEU A 84 10.16 17.64 -18.22
N ARG A 85 10.53 18.70 -17.48
CA ARG A 85 11.70 19.52 -17.79
C ARG A 85 12.99 18.73 -17.57
N VAL A 86 13.10 18.03 -16.45
CA VAL A 86 14.26 17.17 -16.14
C VAL A 86 14.36 16.03 -17.16
N SER A 87 13.23 15.47 -17.57
CA SER A 87 13.19 14.42 -18.58
C SER A 87 13.35 14.89 -20.02
N LYS A 88 13.50 16.20 -20.25
CA LYS A 88 13.58 16.83 -21.58
C LYS A 88 12.39 16.44 -22.49
N GLY A 89 11.22 16.17 -21.91
CA GLY A 89 10.03 15.72 -22.63
C GLY A 89 10.05 14.26 -23.10
N SER A 90 11.08 13.48 -22.77
CA SER A 90 11.13 12.06 -23.12
C SER A 90 10.21 11.23 -22.22
N LYS A 91 9.28 10.50 -22.84
CA LYS A 91 8.39 9.55 -22.15
C LYS A 91 9.17 8.51 -21.34
N SER A 92 10.16 7.86 -21.96
CA SER A 92 10.95 6.82 -21.31
C SER A 92 11.71 7.34 -20.10
N LEU A 93 12.24 8.57 -20.20
CA LEU A 93 13.01 9.16 -19.11
C LEU A 93 12.11 9.70 -17.99
N SER A 94 10.93 10.25 -18.33
CA SER A 94 9.88 10.57 -17.35
C SER A 94 9.48 9.33 -16.57
N PHE A 95 9.19 8.23 -17.28
CA PHE A 95 8.79 6.97 -16.67
C PHE A 95 9.88 6.43 -15.72
N LEU A 96 11.14 6.38 -16.16
CA LEU A 96 12.26 5.96 -15.32
C LEU A 96 12.41 6.84 -14.07
N LEU A 97 12.32 8.17 -14.21
CA LEU A 97 12.42 9.09 -13.07
C LEU A 97 11.31 8.88 -12.06
N VAL A 98 10.07 8.63 -12.50
CA VAL A 98 8.96 8.30 -11.60
C VAL A 98 9.29 7.02 -10.83
N LEU A 99 9.73 5.95 -11.50
CA LEU A 99 10.07 4.69 -10.84
C LEU A 99 11.15 4.88 -9.77
N LEU A 100 12.22 5.60 -10.11
CA LEU A 100 13.32 5.86 -9.18
C LEU A 100 12.88 6.70 -7.98
N LEU A 101 12.08 7.75 -8.20
CA LEU A 101 11.56 8.57 -7.12
C LEU A 101 10.67 7.76 -6.19
N VAL A 102 9.75 6.97 -6.76
CA VAL A 102 8.83 6.14 -5.98
C VAL A 102 9.60 5.10 -5.18
N ALA A 103 10.54 4.38 -5.80
CA ALA A 103 11.39 3.42 -5.09
C ALA A 103 12.18 4.07 -3.96
N PHE A 104 12.76 5.25 -4.20
CA PHE A 104 13.51 6.00 -3.19
C PHE A 104 12.63 6.42 -2.01
N PHE A 105 11.46 7.03 -2.26
CA PHE A 105 10.56 7.44 -1.18
C PHE A 105 9.99 6.24 -0.42
N SER A 106 9.69 5.14 -1.11
CA SER A 106 9.20 3.91 -0.49
C SER A 106 10.23 3.27 0.44
N ALA A 107 11.52 3.54 0.24
CA ALA A 107 12.56 3.11 1.17
C ALA A 107 12.46 3.81 2.53
N PHE A 108 11.72 4.91 2.68
CA PHE A 108 11.60 5.64 3.96
C PHE A 108 10.16 5.79 4.45
N VAL A 109 9.19 5.48 3.59
CA VAL A 109 7.76 5.64 3.82
C VAL A 109 7.07 4.34 3.43
N SER A 110 6.00 3.96 4.13
CA SER A 110 5.28 2.72 3.80
C SER A 110 4.85 2.68 2.33
N ASN A 111 4.92 1.50 1.71
CA ASN A 111 4.56 1.31 0.30
C ASN A 111 3.17 1.89 -0.04
N THR A 112 2.20 1.65 0.85
CA THR A 112 0.82 2.16 0.69
C THR A 112 0.76 3.68 0.66
N ALA A 113 1.47 4.37 1.55
CA ALA A 113 1.49 5.83 1.59
C ALA A 113 2.21 6.42 0.38
N THR A 114 3.34 5.83 -0.02
CA THR A 114 4.10 6.25 -1.20
C THR A 114 3.26 6.15 -2.47
N LEU A 115 2.55 5.04 -2.68
CA LEU A 115 1.66 4.86 -3.83
C LEU A 115 0.48 5.83 -3.80
N ALA A 116 -0.18 6.01 -2.65
CA ALA A 116 -1.32 6.90 -2.52
C ALA A 116 -0.97 8.35 -2.95
N ILE A 117 0.21 8.84 -2.58
CA ILE A 117 0.71 10.17 -2.95
C ILE A 117 1.09 10.22 -4.44
N SER A 118 1.65 9.12 -4.95
CA SER A 118 2.19 9.06 -6.31
C SER A 118 1.10 8.88 -7.37
N ILE A 119 0.00 8.16 -7.08
CA ILE A 119 -1.11 7.90 -8.02
C ILE A 119 -1.55 9.14 -8.78
N PRO A 120 -1.93 10.27 -8.14
CA PRO A 120 -2.44 11.42 -8.89
C PRO A 120 -1.38 12.07 -9.78
N ILE A 121 -0.10 12.03 -9.37
CA ILE A 121 1.03 12.54 -10.17
C ILE A 121 1.23 11.66 -11.40
N VAL A 122 1.26 10.34 -11.21
CA VAL A 122 1.46 9.35 -12.28
C VAL A 122 0.30 9.36 -13.28
N VAL A 123 -0.93 9.48 -12.80
CA VAL A 123 -2.13 9.60 -13.66
C VAL A 123 -2.03 10.87 -14.51
N SER A 124 -1.61 12.00 -13.93
CA SER A 124 -1.45 13.27 -14.67
C SER A 124 -0.39 13.15 -15.77
N ILE A 125 0.76 12.57 -15.46
CA ILE A 125 1.85 12.35 -16.43
C ILE A 125 1.43 11.40 -17.55
N ALA A 126 0.77 10.27 -17.22
CA ALA A 126 0.29 9.31 -18.20
C ALA A 126 -0.69 9.96 -19.19
N GLN A 127 -1.64 10.76 -18.68
CA GLN A 127 -2.58 11.51 -19.51
C GLN A 127 -1.86 12.52 -20.44
N ARG A 128 -0.81 13.17 -19.96
CA ARG A 128 -0.03 14.12 -20.77
C ARG A 128 0.73 13.46 -21.93
N PHE A 129 1.10 12.19 -21.80
CA PHE A 129 1.66 11.39 -22.89
C PHE A 129 0.59 10.67 -23.74
N GLY A 130 -0.70 10.81 -23.40
CA GLY A 130 -1.80 10.12 -24.11
C GLY A 130 -1.91 8.63 -23.79
N ASP A 131 -1.28 8.16 -22.71
CA ASP A 131 -1.28 6.76 -22.31
C ASP A 131 -2.42 6.41 -21.34
N SER A 132 -2.71 5.12 -21.22
CA SER A 132 -3.57 4.61 -20.15
C SER A 132 -2.84 4.68 -18.80
N PRO A 133 -3.45 5.25 -17.73
CA PRO A 133 -2.84 5.28 -16.40
C PRO A 133 -2.44 3.90 -15.87
N ARG A 134 -3.16 2.84 -16.24
CA ARG A 134 -2.87 1.47 -15.83
C ARG A 134 -1.46 1.02 -16.23
N GLN A 135 -0.98 1.44 -17.40
CA GLN A 135 0.36 1.07 -17.91
C GLN A 135 1.49 1.71 -17.09
N TRP A 136 1.21 2.84 -16.44
CA TRP A 136 2.17 3.54 -15.59
C TRP A 136 2.07 3.09 -14.13
N LEU A 137 0.84 2.91 -13.63
CA LEU A 137 0.58 2.60 -12.24
C LEU A 137 1.09 1.22 -11.82
N LEU A 138 0.99 0.20 -12.68
CA LEU A 138 1.42 -1.16 -12.33
C LEU A 138 2.95 -1.23 -12.08
N PRO A 139 3.82 -0.75 -12.98
CA PRO A 139 5.27 -0.67 -12.73
C PRO A 139 5.63 0.20 -11.52
N VAL A 140 4.93 1.32 -11.31
CA VAL A 140 5.12 2.18 -10.13
C VAL A 140 4.78 1.43 -8.84
N GLY A 141 3.75 0.59 -8.86
CA GLY A 141 3.41 -0.35 -7.79
C GLY A 141 4.60 -1.23 -7.41
N PHE A 142 5.22 -1.88 -8.41
CA PHE A 142 6.41 -2.71 -8.19
C PHE A 142 7.61 -1.90 -7.70
N ALA A 143 7.87 -0.71 -8.26
CA ALA A 143 8.95 0.16 -7.80
C ALA A 143 8.79 0.54 -6.32
N SER A 144 7.56 0.80 -5.86
CA SER A 144 7.29 1.04 -4.44
C SER A 144 7.60 -0.19 -3.59
N LEU A 145 7.13 -1.38 -4.00
CA LEU A 145 7.42 -2.63 -3.29
C LEU A 145 8.93 -2.89 -3.17
N LEU A 146 9.66 -2.80 -4.29
CA LEU A 146 11.11 -2.99 -4.34
C LEU A 146 11.85 -1.94 -3.51
N GLY A 147 11.40 -0.69 -3.57
CA GLY A 147 11.93 0.40 -2.76
C GLY A 147 11.81 0.13 -1.26
N GLY A 148 10.61 -0.24 -0.80
CA GLY A 148 10.33 -0.47 0.63
C GLY A 148 11.08 -1.64 1.24
N MET A 149 11.58 -2.58 0.44
CA MET A 149 12.42 -3.68 0.93
C MET A 149 13.79 -3.20 1.44
N ASN A 150 14.24 -2.02 1.02
CA ASN A 150 15.59 -1.54 1.32
C ASN A 150 15.76 -1.09 2.77
N THR A 151 14.70 -0.80 3.53
CA THR A 151 14.87 -0.40 4.94
C THR A 151 13.90 -1.09 5.87
N LEU A 152 14.20 -0.99 7.17
CA LEU A 152 13.33 -1.44 8.24
C LEU A 152 11.96 -0.74 8.21
N ILE A 153 11.91 0.55 7.86
CA ILE A 153 10.69 1.37 7.96
C ILE A 153 9.83 1.26 6.69
N GLY A 154 10.42 0.86 5.55
CA GLY A 154 9.71 0.79 4.26
C GLY A 154 8.56 -0.21 4.23
N THR A 155 8.57 -1.26 5.07
CA THR A 155 7.46 -2.23 5.16
C THR A 155 7.09 -2.56 6.60
N SER A 156 5.79 -2.77 6.85
CA SER A 156 5.27 -3.20 8.15
C SER A 156 5.84 -4.56 8.58
N THR A 157 6.10 -5.46 7.64
CA THR A 157 6.68 -6.78 7.90
C THR A 157 8.06 -6.68 8.54
N ASN A 158 8.94 -5.80 8.02
CA ASN A 158 10.28 -5.61 8.58
C ASN A 158 10.21 -5.08 10.03
N ILE A 159 9.31 -4.12 10.29
CA ILE A 159 9.09 -3.56 11.64
C ILE A 159 8.60 -4.64 12.61
N ILE A 160 7.61 -5.43 12.21
CA ILE A 160 7.04 -6.49 13.05
C ILE A 160 8.10 -7.53 13.42
N ILE A 161 8.86 -8.04 12.44
CA ILE A 161 9.93 -9.01 12.70
C ILE A 161 10.97 -8.40 13.63
N SER A 162 11.42 -7.18 13.37
CA SER A 162 12.39 -6.49 14.22
C SER A 162 11.89 -6.28 15.65
N GLY A 163 10.59 -6.04 15.84
CA GLY A 163 9.96 -5.89 17.15
C GLY A 163 9.84 -7.21 17.93
N MET A 164 9.77 -8.34 17.23
CA MET A 164 9.68 -9.67 17.85
C MET A 164 11.06 -10.25 18.25
N LEU A 165 12.15 -9.84 17.59
CA LEU A 165 13.51 -10.37 17.86
C LEU A 165 13.93 -10.34 19.34
N PRO A 166 13.66 -9.26 20.11
CA PRO A 166 13.97 -9.22 21.54
C PRO A 166 13.30 -10.32 22.37
N GLU A 167 12.11 -10.79 21.98
CA GLU A 167 11.40 -11.87 22.69
C GLU A 167 12.15 -13.22 22.59
N TYR A 168 13.02 -13.36 21.58
CA TYR A 168 13.86 -14.53 21.36
C TYR A 168 15.32 -14.31 21.79
N GLY A 169 15.63 -13.21 22.50
CA GLY A 169 16.98 -12.88 22.92
C GLY A 169 17.90 -12.41 21.80
N LEU A 170 17.35 -11.98 20.65
CA LEU A 170 18.08 -11.46 19.51
C LEU A 170 18.00 -9.93 19.46
N GLU A 171 19.01 -9.28 18.86
CA GLU A 171 18.99 -7.83 18.67
C GLU A 171 18.00 -7.42 17.56
N PRO A 172 17.26 -6.31 17.71
CA PRO A 172 16.45 -5.72 16.65
C PRO A 172 17.27 -5.41 15.40
N PHE A 173 16.60 -5.31 14.26
CA PHE A 173 17.24 -4.88 13.02
C PHE A 173 17.68 -3.42 13.08
N SER A 174 18.83 -3.14 12.46
CA SER A 174 19.24 -1.78 12.10
C SER A 174 18.44 -1.31 10.87
N LEU A 175 18.35 0.00 10.69
CA LEU A 175 17.58 0.63 9.61
C LEU A 175 17.90 0.05 8.22
N PHE A 176 19.16 -0.29 7.97
CA PHE A 176 19.66 -0.78 6.68
C PHE A 176 20.03 -2.26 6.69
N THR A 177 19.62 -3.02 7.70
CA THR A 177 19.88 -4.47 7.74
C THR A 177 19.31 -5.17 6.50
N THR A 178 18.15 -4.73 6.02
CA THR A 178 17.50 -5.30 4.82
C THR A 178 18.05 -4.76 3.50
N SER A 179 18.77 -3.62 3.50
CA SER A 179 19.37 -3.02 2.29
C SER A 179 20.28 -3.99 1.54
N THR A 180 21.01 -4.83 2.27
CA THR A 180 21.98 -5.78 1.69
C THR A 180 21.32 -6.73 0.70
N VAL A 181 20.05 -7.09 0.94
CA VAL A 181 19.25 -7.94 0.06
C VAL A 181 18.33 -7.09 -0.82
N GLY A 182 17.72 -6.04 -0.28
CA GLY A 182 16.78 -5.19 -1.00
C GLY A 182 17.42 -4.43 -2.18
N PHE A 183 18.65 -3.95 -2.02
CA PHE A 183 19.28 -3.08 -3.02
C PHE A 183 19.68 -3.84 -4.30
N PRO A 184 20.28 -5.05 -4.24
CA PRO A 184 20.48 -5.87 -5.44
C PRO A 184 19.17 -6.21 -6.15
N ILE A 185 18.10 -6.52 -5.41
CA ILE A 185 16.79 -6.84 -5.99
C ILE A 185 16.21 -5.60 -6.68
N LEU A 186 16.33 -4.42 -6.07
CA LEU A 186 15.88 -3.15 -6.65
C LEU A 186 16.59 -2.81 -7.97
N ILE A 187 17.88 -3.14 -8.09
CA ILE A 187 18.63 -2.88 -9.33
C ILE A 187 18.28 -3.89 -10.43
N CYS A 188 18.02 -5.15 -10.07
CA CYS A 188 17.79 -6.22 -11.03
C CYS A 188 16.32 -6.36 -11.48
N GLY A 189 15.36 -5.92 -10.67
CA GLY A 189 13.92 -6.04 -10.90
C GLY A 189 13.33 -4.85 -11.65
#